data_AF-A0A9W4TBB8-F1
#
_entry.id   AF-A0A9W4TBB8-F1
#
_cell.length_a   1.000
_cell.length_b   1.000
_cell.length_c   1.000
_cell.angle_alpha   90.00
_cell.angle_beta   90.00
_cell.angle_gamma   90.00
#
_symmetry.space_group_name_H-M   'P 1'
#
loop_
_entity.id
_entity.type
_entity.pdbx_description
1 polymer ?
#
loop_
_entity_poly.entity_id
_entity_poly.type
_entity_poly.pdbx_seq_one_letter_code
_entity_poly.pdbx_strand_id
1 'polypeptide(L)'
;MQAKQQIISRTENNEQISEFIKKRNDNFKNSSTKMIDSCLERNRKAIILDRIMIHADTPKQHLELIPDEIKKQTALHFQKIADSTNRDVST
;
A
#
# COMPACT_ATOMS: atom_id res chain seq x y z
N MET A 1 -35.56 -23.44 -15.63
CA MET A 1 -34.92 -22.22 -16.19
C MET A 1 -34.17 -21.41 -15.12
N GLN A 2 -34.78 -21.13 -13.96
CA GLN A 2 -34.14 -20.34 -12.88
C GLN A 2 -32.79 -20.88 -12.36
N ALA A 3 -32.64 -22.19 -12.15
CA ALA A 3 -31.40 -22.78 -11.65
C ALA A 3 -30.20 -22.57 -12.60
N LYS A 4 -30.41 -22.64 -13.92
CA LYS A 4 -29.36 -22.36 -14.92
C LYS A 4 -28.92 -20.89 -14.87
N GLN A 5 -29.87 -19.98 -14.72
CA GLN A 5 -29.59 -18.54 -14.59
C GLN A 5 -28.77 -18.20 -13.34
N GLN A 6 -29.07 -18.84 -12.21
CA GLN A 6 -28.29 -18.65 -10.98
C GLN A 6 -26.87 -19.19 -11.07
N ILE A 7 -26.65 -20.27 -11.84
CA ILE A 7 -25.31 -20.81 -12.05
C ILE A 7 -24.49 -19.86 -12.93
N ILE A 8 -25.07 -19.36 -14.02
CA ILE A 8 -24.42 -18.41 -14.93
C ILE A 8 -24.01 -17.14 -14.17
N SER A 9 -24.93 -16.55 -13.39
CA SER A 9 -24.63 -15.33 -12.63
C SER A 9 -23.55 -15.54 -11.56
N ARG A 10 -23.49 -16.73 -10.93
CA ARG A 10 -22.41 -17.08 -10.01
C ARG A 10 -21.06 -17.20 -10.73
N THR A 11 -21.04 -17.80 -11.92
CA THR A 11 -19.82 -17.92 -12.72
C THR A 11 -19.32 -16.54 -13.13
N GLU A 12 -20.18 -15.68 -13.65
CA GLU A 12 -19.84 -14.30 -14.03
C GLU A 12 -19.28 -13.50 -12.85
N ASN A 13 -19.89 -13.63 -11.66
CA ASN A 13 -19.39 -13.00 -10.44
C ASN A 13 -17.99 -13.51 -10.05
N ASN A 14 -17.74 -14.81 -10.16
CA ASN A 14 -16.43 -15.39 -9.84
C ASN A 14 -15.34 -14.94 -10.82
N GLU A 15 -15.68 -14.78 -12.10
CA GLU A 15 -14.78 -14.25 -13.13
C GLU A 15 -14.40 -12.80 -12.81
N GLN A 16 -15.39 -11.96 -12.50
CA GLN A 16 -15.15 -10.57 -12.11
C GLN A 16 -14.29 -10.46 -10.84
N ILE A 17 -14.57 -11.26 -9.81
CA ILE A 17 -13.75 -11.28 -8.59
C ILE A 17 -12.29 -11.63 -8.94
N SER A 18 -12.09 -12.64 -9.79
CA SER A 18 -10.76 -13.06 -10.22
C SER A 18 -10.03 -11.97 -11.00
N GLU A 19 -10.72 -11.24 -11.87
CA GLU A 19 -10.17 -10.10 -12.60
C GLU A 19 -9.77 -8.96 -11.66
N PHE A 20 -10.62 -8.63 -10.67
CA PHE A 20 -10.29 -7.60 -9.68
C PHE A 20 -9.07 -7.98 -8.84
N ILE A 21 -8.92 -9.26 -8.49
CA ILE A 21 -7.72 -9.77 -7.81
C ILE A 21 -6.48 -9.60 -8.69
N LYS A 22 -6.54 -10.01 -9.97
CA LYS A 22 -5.41 -9.84 -10.92
C LYS A 22 -5.02 -8.37 -11.05
N LYS A 23 -5.99 -7.49 -11.28
CA LYS A 23 -5.78 -6.04 -11.38
C LYS A 23 -5.16 -5.45 -10.12
N ARG A 24 -5.57 -5.91 -8.94
CA ARG A 24 -4.99 -5.47 -7.66
C ARG A 24 -3.54 -5.92 -7.53
N ASN A 25 -3.21 -7.15 -7.93
CA ASN A 25 -1.84 -7.66 -7.93
C ASN A 25 -0.94 -6.91 -8.92
N ASP A 26 -1.46 -6.57 -10.11
CA ASP A 26 -0.73 -5.76 -11.08
C ASP A 26 -0.49 -4.34 -10.55
N ASN A 27 -1.50 -3.74 -9.91
CA ASN A 27 -1.35 -2.45 -9.24
C ASN A 27 -0.36 -2.52 -8.08
N PHE A 28 -0.30 -3.63 -7.32
CA PHE A 28 0.68 -3.78 -6.24
C PHE A 28 2.12 -3.64 -6.76
N LYS A 29 2.42 -4.25 -7.91
CA LYS A 29 3.75 -4.20 -8.53
C LYS A 29 4.04 -2.88 -9.25
N ASN A 30 3.07 -2.37 -10.00
CA ASN A 30 3.31 -1.29 -10.96
C ASN A 30 2.81 0.08 -10.49
N SER A 31 1.92 0.14 -9.49
CA SER A 31 1.23 1.37 -9.09
C SER A 31 0.61 1.25 -7.69
N SER A 32 1.45 1.27 -6.66
CA SER A 32 1.06 1.11 -5.25
C SER A 32 -0.09 2.03 -4.82
N THR A 33 -0.15 3.25 -5.34
CA THR A 33 -1.24 4.21 -5.13
C THR A 33 -2.60 3.64 -5.52
N LYS A 34 -2.73 3.10 -6.73
CA LYS A 34 -3.98 2.50 -7.24
C LYS A 34 -4.36 1.23 -6.45
N MET A 35 -3.36 0.47 -6.00
CA MET A 35 -3.60 -0.68 -5.12
C MET A 35 -4.25 -0.22 -3.82
N ILE A 36 -3.66 0.77 -3.14
CA ILE A 36 -4.20 1.32 -1.89
C ILE A 36 -5.61 1.88 -2.11
N ASP A 37 -5.83 2.64 -3.19
CA ASP A 37 -7.14 3.19 -3.51
C ASP A 37 -8.20 2.10 -3.72
N SER A 38 -7.82 0.96 -4.31
CA SER A 38 -8.73 -0.19 -4.48
C SER A 38 -9.08 -0.93 -3.19
N CYS A 39 -8.38 -0.64 -2.09
CA CYS A 39 -8.60 -1.25 -0.78
C CYS A 39 -9.35 -0.33 0.18
N LEU A 40 -9.52 0.95 -0.18
CA LEU A 40 -10.20 1.94 0.66
C LEU A 40 -11.60 2.21 0.12
N GLU A 41 -12.59 2.18 1.00
CA GLU A 41 -13.96 2.62 0.68
C GLU A 41 -14.09 4.16 0.63
N ARG A 42 -13.01 4.86 0.97
CA ARG A 42 -12.94 6.33 1.06
C ARG A 42 -11.78 6.87 0.23
N ASN A 43 -11.89 8.15 -0.12
CA ASN A 43 -10.78 8.89 -0.72
C ASN A 43 -9.59 8.95 0.25
N ARG A 44 -8.42 8.55 -0.23
CA ARG A 44 -7.17 8.65 0.52
C ARG A 44 -6.86 10.12 0.80
N LYS A 45 -6.53 10.42 2.06
CA LYS A 45 -5.95 11.70 2.47
C LYS A 45 -4.43 11.56 2.52
N ALA A 46 -3.72 12.58 2.05
CA ALA A 46 -2.27 12.65 2.13
C ALA A 46 -1.87 13.90 2.93
N ILE A 47 -0.76 13.77 3.67
CA ILE A 47 -0.08 14.91 4.29
C ILE A 47 1.27 15.07 3.61
N ILE A 48 1.67 16.32 3.39
CA ILE A 48 3.00 16.65 2.88
C ILE A 48 3.87 16.95 4.10
N LEU A 49 5.04 16.32 4.16
CA LEU A 49 6.01 16.53 5.23
C LEU A 49 7.16 17.37 4.66
N ASP A 50 7.26 18.62 5.10
CA ASP A 50 8.34 19.52 4.69
C ASP A 50 9.60 19.34 5.54
N ARG A 51 9.46 18.75 6.73
CA ARG A 51 10.51 18.61 7.72
C ARG A 51 10.18 17.52 8.73
N ILE A 52 11.18 16.76 9.16
CA ILE A 52 11.02 15.72 10.19
C ILE A 52 12.17 15.77 11.20
N MET A 53 11.92 15.32 12.44
CA MET A 53 12.94 15.20 13.47
C MET A 53 13.48 13.77 13.52
N ILE A 54 14.76 13.58 13.25
CA ILE A 54 15.41 12.26 13.31
C ILE A 54 16.03 12.09 14.68
N HIS A 55 15.60 11.04 15.38
CA HIS A 55 16.15 10.62 16.66
C HIS A 55 17.13 9.47 16.38
N ALA A 56 18.42 9.76 16.42
CA ALA A 56 19.44 8.72 16.43
C ALA A 56 19.75 8.32 17.88
N ASP A 57 20.24 7.10 18.11
CA ASP A 57 20.75 6.62 19.42
C ASP A 57 22.06 7.33 19.85
N THR A 58 22.36 8.48 19.25
CA THR A 58 23.54 9.32 19.51
C THR A 58 23.08 10.74 19.83
N PRO A 59 23.88 11.57 20.53
CA PRO A 59 23.40 12.77 21.20
C PRO A 59 23.01 13.95 20.28
N LYS A 60 22.82 13.72 18.99
CA LYS A 60 22.44 14.76 18.01
C LYS A 60 21.16 14.37 17.29
N GLN A 61 20.04 14.81 17.87
CA GLN A 61 18.81 15.01 17.12
C GLN A 61 19.05 16.10 16.07
N HIS A 62 18.50 15.93 14.88
CA HIS A 62 18.55 16.95 13.86
C HIS A 62 17.25 16.99 13.06
N LEU A 63 16.98 18.18 12.51
CA LEU A 63 15.86 18.43 11.62
C LEU A 63 16.30 18.12 10.20
N GLU A 64 15.64 17.15 9.57
CA GLU A 64 15.86 16.81 8.16
C GLU A 64 14.88 17.59 7.28
N LEU A 65 15.41 18.15 6.20
CA LEU A 65 14.72 19.03 5.24
C LEU A 65 14.83 18.50 3.80
N ILE A 66 15.72 17.54 3.54
CA ILE A 66 15.94 16.95 2.22
C ILE A 66 14.77 16.02 1.89
N PRO A 67 13.98 16.29 0.82
CA PRO A 67 12.74 15.54 0.53
C PRO A 67 12.93 14.02 0.40
N ASP A 68 14.02 13.59 -0.25
CA ASP A 68 14.31 12.16 -0.43
C ASP A 68 14.64 11.47 0.89
N GLU A 69 15.38 12.14 1.78
CA GLU A 69 15.71 11.59 3.10
C GLU A 69 14.48 11.62 4.02
N ILE A 70 13.66 12.67 3.96
CA ILE A 70 12.35 12.72 4.65
C ILE A 70 11.51 11.50 4.27
N LYS A 71 11.39 11.21 2.97
CA LYS A 71 10.61 10.07 2.47
C LYS A 71 11.15 8.74 2.99
N LYS A 72 12.47 8.55 2.95
CA LYS A 72 13.13 7.34 3.43
C LYS A 72 12.93 7.12 4.93
N GLN A 73 13.16 8.15 5.74
CA GLN A 73 13.05 8.07 7.20
C GLN A 73 11.59 7.92 7.65
N THR A 74 10.66 8.56 6.95
CA THR A 74 9.22 8.36 7.17
C THR A 74 8.81 6.91 6.90
N ALA A 75 9.25 6.34 5.77
CA ALA A 75 8.98 4.94 5.46
C ALA A 75 9.58 4.01 6.53
N LEU A 76 10.83 4.25 6.94
CA LEU A 76 11.52 3.48 7.97
C LEU A 76 10.79 3.52 9.31
N HIS A 77 10.32 4.71 9.72
CA HIS A 77 9.59 4.91 10.97
C HIS A 77 8.32 4.05 11.01
N PHE A 78 7.49 4.10 9.97
CA PHE A 78 6.25 3.33 9.92
C PHE A 78 6.49 1.83 9.71
N GLN A 79 7.56 1.40 9.04
CA GLN A 79 7.95 -0.01 8.96
C GLN A 79 8.35 -0.58 10.32
N LYS A 80 9.15 0.17 11.10
CA LYS A 80 9.61 -0.25 12.42
C LYS A 80 8.48 -0.27 13.45
N ILE A 81 7.61 0.74 13.46
CA ILE A 81 6.52 0.84 14.44
C ILE A 81 5.45 -0.23 14.23
N ALA A 82 5.20 -0.63 12.98
CA ALA A 82 4.19 -1.62 12.67
C ALA A 82 4.66 -3.08 12.86
N ASP A 83 5.87 -3.30 13.41
CA ASP A 83 6.54 -4.60 13.59
C ASP A 83 6.50 -5.51 12.34
N SER A 84 6.36 -4.89 11.16
CA SER A 84 6.18 -5.56 9.87
C SER A 84 7.37 -5.23 8.98
N THR A 85 8.47 -5.94 9.20
CA THR A 85 9.55 -5.97 8.21
C THR A 85 9.08 -6.68 6.95
N ASN A 86 8.77 -5.92 5.90
CA ASN A 86 8.62 -6.48 4.56
C ASN A 86 10.00 -6.92 4.08
N ARG A 87 10.26 -8.23 4.06
CA ARG A 87 11.48 -8.80 3.48
C ARG A 87 11.23 -9.01 1.99
N ASP A 88 12.06 -8.42 1.15
CA ASP A 88 12.11 -8.82 -0.25
C ASP A 88 12.52 -10.30 -0.29
N VAL A 89 11.58 -11.17 -0.63
CA VAL A 89 11.89 -12.56 -0.97
C VAL A 89 12.60 -12.50 -2.32
N SER A 90 13.93 -12.40 -2.26
CA SER A 90 14.79 -12.59 -3.42
C SER A 90 14.66 -14.06 -3.82
N THR A 91 13.85 -14.33 -4.84
CA THR A 91 13.87 -15.59 -5.59
C THR A 91 15.09 -15.64 -6.50
#